data_AF-N8UMP0-F1
#
_entry.id   AF-N8UMP0-F1
#
_cell.length_a   1.000
_cell.length_b   1.000
_cell.length_c   1.000
_cell.angle_alpha   90.00
_cell.angle_beta   90.00
_cell.angle_gamma   90.00
#
_symmetry.space_group_name_H-M   'P 1'
#
loop_
_entity.id
_entity.type
_entity.pdbx_description
1 polymer ?
#
loop_
_entity_poly.entity_id
_entity_poly.type
_entity_poly.pdbx_seq_one_letter_code
_entity_poly.pdbx_strand_id
1 'polypeptide(L)'
;MGPPLYILTLLQMAVNAETDEQRKKYEAQVHDLIGSDISLHDKQDLIQKFIEENMPKMINGQSVQVAFAQFWDAEKEQAYQHFCEQENLKPDVMKQVLDNYEFNKRLPRKEEMKELPNYKVKLFERDNVLTNLLVKTRQLIEKFYVGL
;
A
#
# COMPACT_ATOMS: atom_id res chain seq x y z
N MET A 1 -0.84 1.60 -8.55
CA MET A 1 -2.24 1.98 -8.22
C MET A 1 -2.21 2.85 -6.99
N GLY A 2 -3.08 3.85 -6.90
CA GLY A 2 -3.15 4.78 -5.78
C GLY A 2 -4.60 4.99 -5.32
N PRO A 3 -4.85 5.91 -4.38
CA PRO A 3 -6.18 6.22 -3.88
C PRO A 3 -7.08 6.71 -5.02
N PRO A 4 -8.40 6.64 -4.84
CA PRO A 4 -9.36 7.07 -5.83
C PRO A 4 -9.13 8.53 -6.21
N LEU A 5 -9.39 8.85 -7.49
CA LEU A 5 -9.20 10.19 -8.04
C LEU A 5 -9.94 11.27 -7.23
N TYR A 6 -11.09 10.93 -6.63
CA TYR A 6 -11.86 11.84 -5.81
C TYR A 6 -11.14 12.23 -4.49
N ILE A 7 -10.43 11.30 -3.84
CA ILE A 7 -9.61 11.58 -2.63
C ILE A 7 -8.46 12.51 -3.02
N LEU A 8 -7.77 12.21 -4.11
CA LEU A 8 -6.67 13.04 -4.60
C LEU A 8 -7.13 14.46 -4.93
N THR A 9 -8.33 14.59 -5.51
CA THR A 9 -8.92 15.90 -5.84
C THR A 9 -9.21 16.70 -4.58
N LEU A 10 -9.80 16.09 -3.54
CA LEU A 10 -10.07 16.76 -2.27
C LEU A 10 -8.78 17.18 -1.56
N LEU A 11 -7.76 16.31 -1.55
CA LEU A 11 -6.45 16.66 -1.01
C LEU A 11 -5.80 17.80 -1.80
N GLN A 12 -5.95 17.82 -3.13
CA GLN A 12 -5.46 18.94 -3.95
C GLN A 12 -6.16 20.26 -3.60
N MET A 13 -7.47 20.23 -3.35
CA MET A 13 -8.19 21.40 -2.84
C MET A 13 -7.69 21.84 -1.46
N ALA A 14 -7.32 20.89 -0.59
CA ALA A 14 -6.75 21.19 0.72
C ALA A 14 -5.37 21.86 0.60
N VAL A 15 -4.51 21.41 -0.31
CA VAL A 15 -3.20 22.06 -0.59
C VAL A 15 -3.37 23.46 -1.19
N ASN A 16 -4.36 23.63 -2.07
CA ASN A 16 -4.63 24.89 -2.75
C ASN A 16 -5.49 25.87 -1.92
N ALA A 17 -5.93 25.46 -0.72
CA ALA A 17 -6.77 26.26 0.14
C ALA A 17 -6.06 27.55 0.57
N GLU A 18 -6.78 28.67 0.52
CA GLU A 18 -6.23 29.98 0.89
C GLU A 18 -6.22 30.18 2.41
N THR A 19 -7.09 29.47 3.13
CA THR A 19 -7.22 29.55 4.60
C THR A 19 -7.05 28.19 5.27
N ASP A 20 -6.54 28.20 6.50
CA ASP A 20 -6.39 27.01 7.34
C ASP A 20 -7.75 26.33 7.63
N GLU A 21 -8.82 27.10 7.74
CA GLU A 21 -10.19 26.58 7.91
C GLU A 21 -10.66 25.78 6.69
N GLN A 22 -10.41 26.29 5.47
CA GLN A 22 -10.74 25.58 4.24
C GLN A 22 -9.94 24.29 4.11
N ARG A 23 -8.64 24.36 4.40
CA ARG A 23 -7.75 23.19 4.41
C ARG A 23 -8.28 22.10 5.36
N LYS A 24 -8.54 22.45 6.62
CA LYS A 24 -9.09 21.52 7.62
C LYS A 24 -10.43 20.94 7.21
N LYS A 25 -11.28 21.73 6.55
CA LYS A 25 -12.57 21.26 6.02
C LYS A 25 -12.39 20.19 4.94
N TYR A 26 -11.41 20.35 4.04
CA TYR A 26 -11.13 19.35 3.00
C TYR A 26 -10.47 18.10 3.60
N GLU A 27 -9.53 18.25 4.53
CA GLU A 27 -8.92 17.12 5.25
C GLU A 27 -9.99 16.31 6.00
N ALA A 28 -10.91 16.97 6.71
CA ALA A 28 -12.02 16.31 7.40
C ALA A 28 -12.95 15.54 6.44
N GLN A 29 -13.25 16.10 5.26
CA GLN A 29 -14.04 15.38 4.25
C GLN A 29 -13.32 14.13 3.73
N VAL A 30 -12.00 14.20 3.55
CA VAL A 30 -11.19 13.04 3.17
C VAL A 30 -11.25 11.97 4.25
N HIS A 31 -11.13 12.35 5.53
CA HIS A 31 -11.28 11.45 6.65
C HIS A 31 -12.65 10.74 6.68
N ASP A 32 -13.74 11.50 6.52
CA ASP A 32 -15.10 10.95 6.53
C ASP A 32 -15.32 9.98 5.36
N LEU A 33 -14.78 10.29 4.17
CA LEU A 33 -14.88 9.42 2.99
C LEU A 33 -14.10 8.11 3.18
N ILE A 34 -12.87 8.20 3.69
CA ILE A 34 -12.05 7.01 3.94
C ILE A 34 -12.69 6.12 5.02
N GLY A 35 -13.29 6.72 6.05
CA GLY A 35 -13.97 5.99 7.12
C GLY A 35 -15.30 5.37 6.71
N SER A 36 -15.96 5.89 5.66
CA SER A 36 -17.25 5.39 5.19
C SER A 36 -17.16 4.44 3.98
N ASP A 37 -16.08 4.51 3.20
CA ASP A 37 -15.85 3.62 2.06
C ASP A 37 -15.14 2.33 2.49
N ILE A 38 -15.88 1.22 2.48
CA ILE A 38 -15.37 -0.13 2.83
C ILE A 38 -14.14 -0.51 2.00
N SER A 39 -14.08 -0.05 0.74
CA SER A 39 -12.98 -0.36 -0.16
C SER A 39 -11.66 0.33 0.23
N LEU A 40 -11.75 1.42 1.00
CA LEU A 40 -10.62 2.20 1.47
C LEU A 40 -10.10 1.76 2.84
N HIS A 41 -10.78 0.85 3.54
CA HIS A 41 -10.42 0.47 4.90
C HIS A 41 -8.97 -0.01 5.03
N ASP A 42 -8.50 -0.86 4.10
CA ASP A 42 -7.13 -1.39 4.10
C ASP A 42 -6.06 -0.33 3.77
N LYS A 43 -6.48 0.80 3.21
CA LYS A 43 -5.63 1.89 2.72
C LYS A 43 -5.76 3.14 3.60
N GLN A 44 -6.68 3.14 4.57
CA GLN A 44 -6.97 4.25 5.45
C GLN A 44 -5.72 4.74 6.18
N ASP A 45 -4.96 3.82 6.77
CA ASP A 45 -3.72 4.14 7.47
C ASP A 45 -2.69 4.81 6.57
N LEU A 46 -2.59 4.38 5.30
CA LEU A 46 -1.63 4.92 4.33
C LEU A 46 -2.04 6.34 3.90
N ILE A 47 -3.33 6.56 3.66
CA ILE A 47 -3.82 7.89 3.29
C ILE A 47 -3.70 8.84 4.50
N GLN A 48 -3.96 8.36 5.70
CA GLN A 48 -3.77 9.13 6.93
C GLN A 48 -2.31 9.55 7.10
N LYS A 49 -1.39 8.59 6.98
CA LYS A 49 0.04 8.84 7.07
C LYS A 49 0.50 9.83 6.00
N PHE A 50 -0.03 9.72 4.77
CA PHE A 50 0.25 10.70 3.72
C PHE A 50 -0.18 12.11 4.14
N ILE A 51 -1.40 12.25 4.67
CA ILE A 51 -1.94 13.55 5.11
C ILE A 51 -1.04 14.14 6.19
N GLU A 52 -0.72 13.39 7.24
CA GLU A 52 0.06 13.88 8.37
C GLU A 52 1.52 14.20 8.00
N GLU A 53 2.15 13.37 7.17
CA GLU A 53 3.58 13.50 6.88
C GLU A 53 3.89 14.40 5.68
N ASN A 54 3.00 14.44 4.67
CA ASN A 54 3.26 15.13 3.40
C ASN A 54 2.48 16.44 3.30
N MET A 55 1.19 16.48 3.67
CA MET A 55 0.37 17.68 3.45
C MET A 55 0.92 18.93 4.14
N PRO A 56 1.47 18.90 5.38
CA PRO A 56 2.06 20.09 6.00
C PRO A 56 3.28 20.64 5.26
N LYS A 57 3.98 19.79 4.49
CA LYS A 57 5.18 20.14 3.74
C LYS A 57 4.88 20.55 2.30
N MET A 58 3.67 20.27 1.82
CA MET A 58 3.27 20.60 0.45
C MET A 58 3.09 22.10 0.26
N ILE A 59 3.63 22.60 -0.84
CA ILE A 59 3.48 24.00 -1.25
C ILE A 59 2.30 24.16 -2.20
N ASN A 60 1.70 25.34 -2.17
CA ASN A 60 0.58 25.67 -3.04
C ASN A 60 0.98 25.50 -4.52
N GLY A 61 0.16 24.80 -5.31
CA GLY A 61 0.46 24.44 -6.71
C GLY A 61 1.24 23.13 -6.92
N GLN A 62 1.71 22.46 -5.85
CA GLN A 62 2.30 21.13 -5.98
C GLN A 62 1.20 20.09 -6.26
N SER A 63 1.47 19.17 -7.20
CA SER A 63 0.53 18.08 -7.52
C SER A 63 0.51 17.05 -6.39
N VAL A 64 -0.63 16.96 -5.70
CA VAL A 64 -0.89 15.90 -4.71
C VAL A 64 -0.82 14.54 -5.34
N GLN A 65 -1.26 14.39 -6.59
CA GLN A 65 -1.18 13.12 -7.30
C GLN A 65 0.26 12.63 -7.44
N VAL A 66 1.19 13.52 -7.79
CA VAL A 66 2.62 13.17 -7.92
C VAL A 66 3.23 12.87 -6.55
N ALA A 67 2.98 13.72 -5.55
CA ALA A 67 3.49 13.53 -4.20
C ALA A 67 2.98 12.21 -3.59
N PHE A 68 1.69 11.92 -3.78
CA PHE A 68 1.09 10.68 -3.32
C PHE A 68 1.68 9.47 -4.04
N ALA A 69 1.85 9.52 -5.37
CA ALA A 69 2.46 8.42 -6.11
C ALA A 69 3.87 8.11 -5.58
N GLN A 70 4.68 9.14 -5.31
CA GLN A 70 6.01 8.98 -4.73
C GLN A 70 5.97 8.39 -3.31
N PHE A 71 5.08 8.90 -2.46
CA PHE A 71 4.88 8.35 -1.11
C PHE A 71 4.43 6.89 -1.17
N TRP A 72 3.47 6.56 -2.05
CA TRP A 72 2.95 5.21 -2.20
C TRP A 72 4.02 4.24 -2.68
N ASP A 73 4.83 4.63 -3.66
CA ASP A 73 5.94 3.79 -4.13
C ASP A 73 6.99 3.58 -3.02
N ALA A 74 7.26 4.60 -2.21
CA ALA A 74 8.15 4.47 -1.05
C ALA A 74 7.59 3.54 0.03
N GLU A 75 6.32 3.69 0.43
CA GLU A 75 5.66 2.80 1.40
C GLU A 75 5.55 1.37 0.88
N LYS A 76 5.27 1.20 -0.42
CA LYS A 76 5.22 -0.11 -1.08
C LYS A 76 6.56 -0.80 -1.04
N GLU A 77 7.64 -0.10 -1.39
CA GLU A 77 9.01 -0.62 -1.33
C GLU A 77 9.39 -0.96 0.11
N GLN A 78 9.09 -0.07 1.07
CA GLN A 78 9.37 -0.29 2.49
C GLN A 78 8.63 -1.52 3.03
N ALA A 79 7.35 -1.67 2.72
CA ALA A 79 6.54 -2.82 3.13
C ALA A 79 7.05 -4.12 2.51
N TYR A 80 7.47 -4.08 1.25
CA TYR A 80 8.10 -5.21 0.56
C TYR A 80 9.41 -5.64 1.23
N GLN A 81 10.32 -4.69 1.49
CA GLN A 81 11.60 -4.97 2.15
C GLN A 81 11.37 -5.51 3.56
N HIS A 82 10.50 -4.86 4.33
CA HIS A 82 10.16 -5.27 5.69
C HIS A 82 9.57 -6.69 5.71
N PHE A 83 8.68 -7.02 4.78
CA PHE A 83 8.12 -8.36 4.65
C PHE A 83 9.20 -9.40 4.32
N CYS A 84 10.12 -9.09 3.41
CA CYS A 84 11.22 -9.98 3.06
C CYS A 84 12.17 -10.20 4.24
N GLU A 85 12.50 -9.16 5.00
CA GLU A 85 13.39 -9.24 6.17
C GLU A 85 12.74 -10.02 7.31
N GLN A 86 11.50 -9.68 7.69
CA GLN A 86 10.81 -10.32 8.82
C GLN A 86 10.56 -11.81 8.59
N GLU A 87 10.16 -12.18 7.38
CA GLU A 87 9.88 -13.57 7.04
C GLU A 87 11.12 -14.32 6.49
N ASN A 88 12.28 -13.67 6.43
CA ASN A 88 13.54 -14.19 5.86
C ASN A 88 13.34 -14.82 4.48
N LEU A 89 12.78 -14.02 3.55
CA LEU A 89 12.47 -14.41 2.18
C LEU A 89 13.57 -13.97 1.23
N LYS A 90 13.61 -14.62 0.06
CA LYS A 90 14.43 -14.22 -1.07
C LYS A 90 13.74 -13.05 -1.79
N PRO A 91 14.32 -11.84 -1.78
CA PRO A 91 13.70 -10.67 -2.40
C PRO A 91 13.40 -10.89 -3.88
N ASP A 92 14.34 -11.48 -4.62
CA ASP A 92 14.20 -11.73 -6.07
C ASP A 92 12.98 -12.59 -6.40
N VAL A 93 12.74 -13.66 -5.62
CA VAL A 93 11.59 -14.56 -5.82
C VAL A 93 10.29 -13.85 -5.43
N MET A 94 10.29 -13.09 -4.34
CA MET A 94 9.14 -12.30 -3.94
C MET A 94 8.77 -11.25 -4.99
N LYS A 95 9.78 -10.61 -5.58
CA LYS A 95 9.57 -9.65 -6.67
C LYS A 95 8.93 -10.32 -7.88
N GLN A 96 9.40 -11.49 -8.30
CA GLN A 96 8.75 -12.25 -9.38
C GLN A 96 7.29 -12.58 -9.09
N VAL A 97 6.96 -12.94 -7.83
CA VAL A 97 5.57 -13.19 -7.42
C VAL A 97 4.70 -11.94 -7.57
N LEU A 98 5.22 -10.78 -7.17
CA LEU A 98 4.53 -9.50 -7.28
C LEU A 98 4.41 -9.03 -8.73
N ASP A 99 5.50 -9.11 -9.51
CA ASP A 99 5.52 -8.78 -10.94
C ASP A 99 4.53 -9.63 -11.72
N ASN A 100 4.46 -10.93 -11.41
CA ASN A 100 3.47 -11.83 -11.99
C ASN A 100 2.05 -11.33 -11.70
N TYR A 101 1.74 -11.02 -10.43
CA TYR A 101 0.44 -10.45 -10.06
C TYR A 101 0.17 -9.14 -10.81
N GLU A 102 1.14 -8.24 -10.91
CA GLU A 102 0.95 -6.95 -11.59
C GLU A 102 0.63 -7.14 -13.08
N PHE A 103 1.25 -8.12 -13.74
CA PHE A 103 1.07 -8.43 -15.15
C PHE A 103 -0.23 -9.18 -15.44
N ASN A 104 -0.54 -10.23 -14.68
CA ASN A 104 -1.65 -11.15 -14.97
C ASN A 104 -2.89 -10.96 -14.07
N LYS A 105 -2.82 -10.09 -13.06
CA LYS A 105 -3.85 -9.86 -12.03
C LYS A 105 -4.32 -11.12 -11.30
N ARG A 106 -3.49 -12.17 -11.28
CA ARG A 106 -3.75 -13.46 -10.63
C ARG A 106 -3.05 -13.49 -9.29
N LEU A 107 -3.82 -13.71 -8.22
CA LEU A 107 -3.26 -13.94 -6.89
C LEU A 107 -2.30 -15.15 -6.90
N PRO A 108 -1.23 -15.10 -6.11
CA PRO A 108 -0.26 -16.17 -6.10
C PRO A 108 -0.84 -17.44 -5.46
N ARG A 109 -0.25 -18.58 -5.83
CA ARG A 109 -0.60 -19.90 -5.33
C ARG A 109 0.42 -20.36 -4.29
N LYS A 110 0.01 -21.29 -3.44
CA LYS A 110 0.87 -21.90 -2.41
C LYS A 110 2.16 -22.52 -2.99
N GLU A 111 2.11 -22.98 -4.25
CA GLU A 111 3.27 -23.56 -4.94
C GLU A 111 4.35 -22.52 -5.21
N GLU A 112 3.97 -21.28 -5.53
CA GLU A 112 4.89 -20.16 -5.78
C GLU A 112 5.55 -19.70 -4.47
N MET A 113 4.94 -19.99 -3.31
CA MET A 113 5.53 -19.69 -2.01
C MET A 113 6.68 -20.65 -1.64
N LYS A 114 6.81 -21.81 -2.30
CA LYS A 114 7.80 -22.84 -1.92
C LYS A 114 9.24 -22.37 -2.04
N GLU A 115 9.50 -21.42 -2.93
CA GLU A 115 10.83 -20.91 -3.23
C GLU A 115 11.16 -19.59 -2.51
N LEU A 116 10.15 -18.96 -1.88
CA LEU A 116 10.29 -17.70 -1.15
C LEU A 116 11.21 -17.81 0.06
N PRO A 117 11.08 -18.80 0.98
CA PRO A 117 11.94 -18.87 2.15
C PRO A 117 13.41 -18.96 1.76
N ASN A 118 14.23 -18.09 2.36
CA ASN A 118 15.68 -18.16 2.23
C ASN A 118 16.30 -19.20 3.19
N TYR A 119 15.46 -19.94 3.91
CA TYR A 119 15.84 -20.97 4.87
C TYR A 119 15.14 -22.30 4.54
N LYS A 120 15.73 -23.38 5.03
CA LYS A 120 15.16 -24.72 4.87
C LYS A 120 14.00 -24.92 5.84
N VAL A 121 12.78 -24.92 5.32
CA VAL A 121 11.59 -25.24 6.11
C VAL A 121 11.54 -26.74 6.42
N LYS A 122 11.28 -27.09 7.69
CA LYS A 122 11.11 -28.50 8.11
C LYS A 122 9.86 -29.10 7.47
N LEU A 123 9.91 -30.39 7.12
CA LEU A 123 8.80 -31.09 6.46
C LEU A 123 7.46 -30.94 7.20
N PHE A 124 7.48 -31.04 8.53
CA PHE A 124 6.29 -30.96 9.37
C PHE A 124 5.69 -29.54 9.43
N GLU A 125 6.52 -28.51 9.38
CA GLU A 125 6.10 -27.10 9.47
C GLU A 125 5.81 -26.48 8.10
N ARG A 126 6.20 -27.17 7.03
CA ARG A 126 6.15 -26.67 5.66
C ARG A 126 4.77 -26.21 5.25
N ASP A 127 3.74 -26.98 5.56
CA ASP A 127 2.38 -26.62 5.17
C ASP A 127 1.91 -25.32 5.85
N ASN A 128 2.18 -25.19 7.15
CA ASN A 128 1.82 -24.03 7.95
C ASN A 128 2.59 -22.77 7.50
N VAL A 129 3.91 -22.88 7.34
CA VAL A 129 4.76 -21.77 6.87
C VAL A 129 4.30 -21.27 5.50
N LEU A 130 4.08 -22.16 4.54
CA LEU A 130 3.65 -21.76 3.19
C LEU A 130 2.24 -21.15 3.18
N THR A 131 1.33 -21.64 4.01
CA THR A 131 -0.01 -21.05 4.16
C THR A 131 0.07 -19.65 4.75
N ASN A 132 0.87 -19.46 5.80
CA ASN A 132 1.05 -18.15 6.43
C ASN A 132 1.72 -17.15 5.48
N LEU A 133 2.75 -17.57 4.75
CA LEU A 133 3.39 -16.75 3.72
C LEU A 133 2.41 -16.34 2.63
N LEU A 134 1.56 -17.27 2.18
CA LEU A 134 0.54 -16.98 1.18
C LEU A 134 -0.45 -15.93 1.67
N VAL A 135 -0.94 -16.05 2.91
CA VAL A 135 -1.87 -15.08 3.51
C VAL A 135 -1.22 -13.71 3.61
N LYS A 136 0.00 -13.61 4.16
CA LYS A 136 0.71 -12.33 4.28
C LYS A 136 1.04 -11.71 2.92
N THR A 137 1.45 -12.53 1.95
CA THR A 137 1.68 -12.06 0.56
C THR A 137 0.41 -11.51 -0.05
N ARG A 138 -0.74 -12.17 0.15
CA ARG A 138 -2.04 -11.66 -0.32
C ARG A 138 -2.42 -10.35 0.35
N GLN A 139 -2.23 -10.24 1.66
CA GLN A 139 -2.48 -8.98 2.38
C GLN A 139 -1.59 -7.83 1.85
N LEU A 140 -0.32 -8.09 1.54
CA LEU A 140 0.57 -7.11 0.91
C LEU A 140 0.04 -6.68 -0.47
N ILE A 141 -0.39 -7.66 -1.28
CA ILE A 141 -0.99 -7.43 -2.60
C ILE A 141 -2.28 -6.60 -2.48
N GLU A 142 -3.19 -6.98 -1.58
CA GLU A 142 -4.47 -6.29 -1.36
C GLU A 142 -4.28 -4.85 -0.88
N LYS A 143 -3.29 -4.63 -0.01
CA LYS A 143 -2.97 -3.31 0.52
C LYS A 143 -2.35 -2.38 -0.52
N PHE A 144 -1.37 -2.86 -1.30
CA PHE A 144 -0.53 -2.00 -2.15
C PHE A 144 -0.72 -2.14 -3.66
N TYR A 145 -1.18 -3.31 -4.14
CA TYR A 145 -1.18 -3.69 -5.56
C TYR A 145 -2.59 -3.89 -6.14
N VAL A 146 -3.59 -4.20 -5.31
CA VAL A 146 -4.99 -4.20 -5.71
C VAL A 146 -5.45 -2.75 -5.84
N GLY A 147 -5.82 -2.40 -7.08
CA GLY A 147 -6.46 -1.12 -7.37
C GLY A 147 -7.87 -1.09 -6.81
N LEU A 148 -8.30 0.12 -6.46
CA LEU A 148 -9.70 0.45 -6.35
C LEU A 148 -10.30 0.69 -7.73
#